data_AF-A0A534TAN1-F1
#
_entry.id   AF-A0A534TAN1-F1
#
_cell.length_a   1.000
_cell.length_b   1.000
_cell.length_c   1.000
_cell.angle_alpha   90.00
_cell.angle_beta   90.00
_cell.angle_gamma   90.00
#
_symmetry.space_group_name_H-M   'P 1'
#
loop_
_entity.id
_entity.type
_entity.pdbx_description
1 polymer ?
#
loop_
_entity_poly.entity_id
_entity_poly.type
_entity_poly.pdbx_seq_one_letter_code
_entity_poly.pdbx_strand_id
1 'polypeptide(L)'
;MSEPKIDLRRELLGRVKREFIDALERDEQAAVEAATGEMGNKPDAVKLGWLRMRTKDSWTKQRYTVTVRRAFEKLRRMVEEHEARSDRDPGVLEER
;
A
#
# COMPACT_ATOMS: atom_id res chain seq x y z
N MET A 1 2.14 -16.77 17.99
CA MET A 1 2.75 -15.51 17.54
C MET A 1 1.68 -14.76 16.77
N SER A 2 1.19 -13.64 17.27
CA SER A 2 0.15 -12.87 16.58
C SER A 2 0.76 -12.29 15.32
N GLU A 3 0.39 -12.83 14.15
CA GLU A 3 0.57 -12.12 12.89
C GLU A 3 0.02 -10.70 13.10
N PRO A 4 0.76 -9.64 12.73
CA PRO A 4 0.19 -8.31 12.76
C PRO A 4 -1.06 -8.39 11.88
N LYS A 5 -2.23 -8.39 12.51
CA LYS A 5 -3.50 -8.16 11.84
C LYS A 5 -3.39 -6.73 11.38
N ILE A 6 -2.84 -6.59 10.19
CA ILE A 6 -2.72 -5.36 9.47
C ILE A 6 -4.16 -4.92 9.16
N ASP A 7 -4.78 -4.23 10.12
CA ASP A 7 -5.99 -3.40 9.89
C ASP A 7 -5.60 -2.09 9.16
N LEU A 8 -4.38 -2.03 8.59
CA LEU A 8 -3.89 -0.93 7.75
C LEU A 8 -4.77 -0.74 6.50
N ARG A 9 -5.50 -1.78 6.05
CA ARG A 9 -6.51 -1.63 5.00
C ARG A 9 -7.55 -0.57 5.40
N ARG A 10 -7.95 -0.52 6.68
CA ARG A 10 -8.93 0.43 7.20
C ARG A 10 -8.31 1.80 7.47
N GLU A 11 -7.07 1.85 7.94
CA GLU A 11 -6.38 3.12 8.24
C GLU A 11 -5.87 3.84 6.98
N LEU A 12 -5.40 3.10 5.97
CA LEU A 12 -4.80 3.66 4.76
C LEU A 12 -5.79 3.80 3.60
N LEU A 13 -6.78 2.91 3.37
CA LEU A 13 -7.66 3.06 2.18
C LEU A 13 -8.50 4.34 2.18
N GLY A 14 -8.77 4.92 3.35
CA GLY A 14 -9.48 6.21 3.44
C GLY A 14 -8.61 7.42 3.10
N ARG A 15 -7.27 7.29 3.14
CA ARG A 15 -6.32 8.40 3.04
C ARG A 15 -5.31 8.25 1.89
N VAL A 16 -5.04 7.01 1.47
CA VAL A 16 -4.16 6.70 0.35
C VAL A 16 -4.89 7.02 -0.94
N LYS A 17 -4.47 8.12 -1.55
CA LYS A 17 -4.88 8.50 -2.90
C LYS A 17 -4.30 7.52 -3.91
N ARG A 18 -5.02 7.33 -5.03
CA ARG A 18 -4.59 6.47 -6.13
C ARG A 18 -3.20 6.86 -6.66
N GLU A 19 -2.90 8.16 -6.68
CA GLU A 19 -1.60 8.71 -7.09
C GLU A 19 -0.41 8.15 -6.27
N PHE A 20 -0.59 7.85 -4.98
CA PHE A 20 0.48 7.28 -4.15
C PHE A 20 0.74 5.82 -4.49
N ILE A 21 -0.30 5.09 -4.90
CA ILE A 21 -0.15 3.71 -5.40
C ILE A 21 0.55 3.75 -6.76
N ASP A 22 0.18 4.67 -7.64
CA ASP A 22 0.84 4.84 -8.94
C ASP A 22 2.33 5.25 -8.82
N ALA A 23 2.73 5.85 -7.71
CA ALA A 23 4.13 6.20 -7.40
C ALA A 23 5.00 5.04 -6.90
N LEU A 24 4.40 3.89 -6.55
CA LEU A 24 5.13 2.69 -6.15
C LEU A 24 5.78 1.98 -7.35
N GLU A 25 6.79 1.16 -7.09
CA GLU A 25 7.37 0.30 -8.13
C GLU A 25 6.37 -0.78 -8.57
N ARG A 26 6.49 -1.31 -9.80
CA ARG A 26 5.52 -2.29 -10.34
C ARG A 26 5.33 -3.53 -9.46
N ASP A 27 6.40 -4.01 -8.83
CA ASP A 27 6.37 -5.13 -7.89
C ASP A 27 5.64 -4.77 -6.58
N GLU A 28 5.83 -3.55 -6.10
CA GLU A 28 5.19 -3.00 -4.90
C GLU A 28 3.71 -2.75 -5.13
N GLN A 29 3.35 -2.19 -6.28
CA GLN A 29 1.97 -2.03 -6.74
C GLN A 29 1.26 -3.38 -6.76
N ALA A 30 1.82 -4.38 -7.44
CA ALA A 30 1.23 -5.70 -7.53
C ALA A 30 1.08 -6.35 -6.14
N ALA A 31 2.09 -6.22 -5.27
CA ALA A 31 2.03 -6.73 -3.91
C ALA A 31 0.92 -6.05 -3.06
N VAL A 32 0.77 -4.73 -3.17
CA VAL A 32 -0.29 -3.96 -2.51
C VAL A 32 -1.67 -4.32 -3.07
N GLU A 33 -1.82 -4.49 -4.38
CA GLU A 33 -3.07 -4.93 -5.01
C GLU A 33 -3.48 -6.33 -4.54
N ALA A 34 -2.52 -7.26 -4.43
CA ALA A 34 -2.77 -8.59 -3.87
C ALA A 34 -3.16 -8.55 -2.38
N ALA A 35 -2.60 -7.61 -1.63
CA ALA A 35 -2.88 -7.44 -0.21
C ALA A 35 -4.21 -6.72 0.07
N THR A 36 -4.57 -5.72 -0.74
CA THR A 36 -5.69 -4.78 -0.48
C THR A 36 -6.87 -4.92 -1.45
N GLY A 37 -6.69 -5.58 -2.60
CA GLY A 37 -7.71 -5.83 -3.61
C GLY A 37 -8.57 -7.06 -3.33
N GLU A 38 -8.96 -7.79 -4.39
CA GLU A 38 -9.85 -8.96 -4.33
C GLU A 38 -9.29 -10.17 -3.57
N MET A 39 -7.99 -10.15 -3.23
CA MET A 39 -7.28 -11.29 -2.62
C MET A 39 -7.04 -11.19 -1.12
N GLY A 40 -7.49 -10.12 -0.44
CA GLY A 40 -7.12 -9.81 0.95
C GLY A 40 -7.09 -11.01 1.92
N ASN A 41 -8.19 -11.78 2.01
CA ASN A 41 -8.29 -12.96 2.88
C ASN A 41 -7.92 -14.30 2.20
N LYS A 42 -7.44 -14.29 0.96
CA LYS A 42 -7.05 -15.53 0.27
C LYS A 42 -5.73 -16.08 0.82
N PRO A 43 -5.55 -17.41 0.77
CA PRO A 43 -4.31 -18.05 1.23
C PRO A 43 -3.10 -17.57 0.42
N ASP A 44 -1.92 -17.58 1.04
CA ASP A 44 -0.67 -17.10 0.43
C ASP A 44 -0.38 -17.74 -0.93
N ALA A 45 -0.66 -19.04 -1.08
CA ALA A 45 -0.43 -19.75 -2.35
C ALA A 45 -1.20 -19.11 -3.53
N VAL A 46 -2.41 -18.62 -3.28
CA VAL A 46 -3.23 -17.94 -4.30
C VAL A 46 -2.66 -16.56 -4.61
N LYS A 47 -2.26 -15.80 -3.58
CA LYS A 47 -1.62 -14.49 -3.75
C LYS A 47 -0.32 -14.59 -4.54
N LEU A 48 0.54 -15.54 -4.19
CA LEU A 48 1.81 -15.79 -4.88
C LEU A 48 1.59 -16.27 -6.33
N GLY A 49 0.61 -17.14 -6.56
CA GLY A 49 0.24 -17.59 -7.91
C GLY A 49 -0.22 -16.43 -8.80
N TRP A 50 -1.06 -15.54 -8.26
CA TRP A 50 -1.53 -14.36 -8.98
C TRP A 50 -0.40 -13.36 -9.26
N LEU A 51 0.46 -13.09 -8.28
CA LEU A 51 1.63 -12.23 -8.44
C LEU A 51 2.53 -12.76 -9.55
N ARG A 52 2.80 -14.07 -9.56
CA ARG A 52 3.56 -14.71 -10.64
C ARG A 52 2.90 -14.53 -12.00
N MET A 53 1.57 -14.65 -12.10
CA MET A 53 0.87 -14.43 -13.37
C MET A 53 0.98 -12.98 -13.86
N ARG A 54 0.93 -12.01 -12.94
CA ARG A 54 0.91 -10.57 -13.20
C ARG A 54 2.30 -10.00 -13.52
N THR A 55 3.31 -10.34 -12.72
CA THR A 55 4.67 -9.79 -12.89
C THR A 55 5.57 -10.68 -13.75
N LYS A 56 5.18 -11.93 -13.99
CA LYS A 56 6.00 -12.99 -14.62
C LYS A 56 7.22 -13.43 -13.80
N ASP A 57 7.31 -13.02 -12.54
CA ASP A 57 8.37 -13.42 -11.62
C ASP A 57 7.99 -14.55 -10.67
N SER A 58 9.00 -15.23 -10.15
CA SER A 58 8.83 -16.14 -9.02
C SER A 58 8.70 -15.36 -7.71
N TRP A 59 7.59 -15.61 -6.99
CA TRP A 59 7.30 -15.00 -5.70
C TRP A 59 7.34 -16.04 -4.58
N THR A 60 8.03 -15.71 -3.50
CA THR A 60 8.00 -16.49 -2.24
C THR A 60 7.19 -15.73 -1.20
N LYS A 61 6.71 -16.42 -0.16
CA LYS A 61 6.03 -15.78 0.98
C LYS A 61 6.91 -14.68 1.59
N GLN A 62 8.19 -14.95 1.77
CA GLN A 62 9.14 -13.99 2.32
C GLN A 62 9.30 -12.76 1.42
N ARG A 63 9.47 -12.94 0.10
CA ARG A 63 9.56 -11.82 -0.85
C ARG A 63 8.28 -10.99 -0.82
N TYR A 64 7.13 -11.65 -0.89
CA TYR A 64 5.82 -10.98 -0.80
C TYR A 64 5.70 -10.15 0.48
N THR A 65 5.94 -10.73 1.65
CA THR A 65 5.84 -10.02 2.94
C THR A 65 6.79 -8.83 3.01
N VAL A 66 8.04 -8.98 2.54
CA VAL A 66 9.01 -7.87 2.53
C VAL A 66 8.58 -6.77 1.58
N THR A 67 8.14 -7.11 0.36
CA THR A 67 7.69 -6.11 -0.63
C THR A 67 6.45 -5.38 -0.16
N VAL A 68 5.45 -6.09 0.38
CA VAL A 68 4.24 -5.48 0.95
C VAL A 68 4.60 -4.51 2.07
N ARG A 69 5.49 -4.92 2.99
CA ARG A 69 5.93 -4.05 4.09
C ARG A 69 6.60 -2.78 3.58
N ARG A 70 7.55 -2.91 2.64
CA ARG A 70 8.24 -1.75 2.03
C ARG A 70 7.27 -0.81 1.32
N ALA A 71 6.35 -1.36 0.53
CA ALA A 71 5.34 -0.59 -0.17
C ALA A 71 4.46 0.20 0.81
N PHE A 72 4.05 -0.42 1.92
CA PHE A 72 3.28 0.26 2.96
C PHE A 72 4.08 1.34 3.68
N GLU A 73 5.35 1.10 4.01
CA GLU A 73 6.21 2.13 4.61
C GLU A 73 6.36 3.35 3.68
N LYS A 74 6.50 3.12 2.37
CA LYS A 74 6.52 4.20 1.37
C LYS A 74 5.18 4.95 1.32
N LEU A 75 4.05 4.23 1.22
CA LEU A 75 2.72 4.85 1.18
C LEU A 75 2.44 5.68 2.44
N ARG A 76 2.78 5.15 3.61
CA ARG A 76 2.62 5.88 4.88
C ARG A 76 3.39 7.19 4.86
N ARG A 77 4.66 7.15 4.45
CA ARG A 77 5.50 8.33 4.34
C ARG A 77 4.93 9.36 3.35
N MET A 78 4.44 8.91 2.19
CA MET A 78 3.79 9.80 1.21
C MET A 78 2.54 10.47 1.78
N VAL A 79 1.72 9.74 2.54
CA VAL A 79 0.54 10.31 3.23
C VAL A 79 0.98 11.32 4.28
N GLU A 80 1.95 10.99 5.14
CA GLU A 80 2.48 11.91 6.16
C GLU A 80 3.07 13.18 5.54
N GLU A 81 3.81 13.07 4.43
CA GLU A 81 4.36 14.20 3.69
C GLU A 81 3.25 15.06 3.03
N HIS A 82 2.19 14.42 2.55
CA HIS A 82 1.04 15.11 1.98
C HIS A 82 0.22 15.85 3.04
N GLU A 83 -0.06 15.21 4.18
CA GLU A 83 -0.77 15.81 5.30
C GLU A 83 0.05 16.95 5.92
N ALA A 84 1.37 16.77 6.12
CA ALA A 84 2.26 17.82 6.63
C ALA A 84 2.40 19.02 5.67
N ARG A 85 2.29 18.79 4.36
CA ARG A 85 2.25 19.86 3.36
C ARG A 85 0.89 20.58 3.36
N SER A 86 -0.20 19.83 3.53
CA SER A 86 -1.55 20.39 3.64
C SER A 86 -1.74 21.21 4.92
N ASP A 87 -1.07 20.84 6.01
CA ASP A 87 -1.07 21.57 7.29
C ASP A 87 -0.20 22.85 7.24
N ARG A 88 0.87 22.84 6.44
CA ARG A 88 1.77 23.99 6.23
C ARG A 88 1.27 25.03 5.23
N ASP A 89 0.15 24.77 4.56
CA ASP A 89 -0.53 25.74 3.68
C ASP A 89 -1.89 26.13 4.29
N PRO A 90 -1.93 26.93 5.38
CA PRO A 90 -3.14 27.61 5.81
C PRO A 90 -3.39 28.82 4.89
N GLY A 91 -3.48 28.58 3.59
CA GLY A 91 -3.76 29.60 2.59
C GLY A 91 -5.25 29.89 2.50
N VAL A 92 -5.65 31.03 3.08
CA VAL A 92 -6.91 31.76 2.84
C VAL A 92 -8.13 31.29 3.65
N LEU A 93 -8.11 31.57 4.96
CA LEU A 93 -9.34 32.08 5.60
C LEU A 93 -9.45 33.54 5.15
N GLU A 94 -10.28 33.74 4.13
CA GLU A 94 -10.64 35.02 3.55
C GLU A 94 -11.20 35.94 4.64
N GLU A 95 -10.44 36.98 4.99
CA GLU A 95 -10.95 38.21 5.56
C GLU A 95 -11.93 38.79 4.53
N ARG A 96 -13.25 38.75 4.79
CA ARG A 96 -14.26 39.78 4.42
C ARG A 96 -15.54 39.63 5.23
#